data_AF-A0A821LKQ3-F1
#
_entry.id   AF-A0A821LKQ3-F1
#
_cell.length_a   1.000
_cell.length_b   1.000
_cell.length_c   1.000
_cell.angle_alpha   90.00
_cell.angle_beta   90.00
_cell.angle_gamma   90.00
#
_symmetry.space_group_name_H-M   'P 1'
#
loop_
_entity.id
_entity.type
_entity.pdbx_description
1 polymer ?
#
loop_
_entity_poly.entity_id
_entity_poly.type
_entity_poly.pdbx_seq_one_letter_code
_entity_poly.pdbx_strand_id
1 'polypeptide(L)'
;MVNHIQGEDYFTTKIQLCQSLQTYEKISMTLIKRSSHFLPLNQFLPQTFKLDEKYDRDYFFNLHQPGDVWICKPSGLNQGKGIYLVRDINELKEKFSQIDSLDKKKQISIKPMKRIIQR
;
A
#
# COMPACT_ATOMS: atom_id res chain seq x y z
N MET A 1 -28.61 13.42 13.92
CA MET A 1 -27.17 13.73 13.98
C MET A 1 -26.42 12.52 13.45
N VAL A 2 -25.48 12.70 12.51
CA VAL A 2 -24.66 11.61 11.97
C VAL A 2 -23.21 11.89 12.36
N ASN A 3 -22.48 10.86 12.78
CA ASN A 3 -21.11 10.95 13.31
C ASN A 3 -20.03 10.55 12.28
N HIS A 4 -20.41 10.39 11.02
CA HIS A 4 -19.55 10.03 9.90
C HIS A 4 -19.76 11.00 8.75
N ILE A 5 -18.68 11.30 8.04
CA ILE A 5 -18.73 12.14 6.84
C ILE A 5 -18.69 11.22 5.62
N GLN A 6 -19.51 11.53 4.62
CA GLN A 6 -19.48 10.79 3.36
C GLN A 6 -18.08 10.89 2.73
N GLY A 7 -17.47 9.75 2.38
CA GLY A 7 -16.12 9.71 1.82
C GLY A 7 -14.99 9.70 2.87
N GLU A 8 -15.27 9.48 4.15
CA GLU A 8 -14.20 9.36 5.16
C GLU A 8 -13.20 8.22 4.86
N ASP A 9 -13.59 7.25 4.04
CA ASP A 9 -12.75 6.14 3.59
C ASP A 9 -11.50 6.61 2.83
N TYR A 10 -11.55 7.78 2.18
CA TYR A 10 -10.39 8.42 1.53
C TYR A 10 -9.18 8.60 2.46
N PHE A 11 -9.40 8.70 3.77
CA PHE A 11 -8.35 8.90 4.78
C PHE A 11 -8.30 7.79 5.83
N THR A 12 -9.37 7.01 5.99
CA THR A 12 -9.47 6.00 7.05
C THR A 12 -9.09 4.59 6.59
N THR A 13 -8.97 4.33 5.29
CA THR A 13 -8.41 3.07 4.77
C THR A 13 -6.95 3.24 4.34
N LYS A 14 -6.14 2.19 4.53
CA LYS A 14 -4.70 2.25 4.27
C LYS A 14 -4.39 2.56 2.81
N ILE A 15 -5.13 1.93 1.90
CA ILE A 15 -4.93 2.11 0.46
C ILE A 15 -5.37 3.49 0.00
N GLN A 16 -6.56 3.94 0.41
CA GLN A 16 -7.07 5.24 -0.04
C GLN A 16 -6.27 6.38 0.58
N LEU A 17 -5.82 6.26 1.83
CA LEU A 17 -4.91 7.24 2.42
C LEU A 17 -3.64 7.41 1.57
N CYS A 18 -2.99 6.30 1.19
CA CYS A 18 -1.81 6.36 0.32
C CYS A 18 -2.12 6.99 -1.04
N GLN A 19 -3.24 6.64 -1.67
CA GLN A 19 -3.66 7.20 -2.97
C GLN A 19 -3.98 8.70 -2.88
N SER A 20 -4.68 9.11 -1.83
CA SER A 20 -5.02 10.52 -1.55
C SER A 20 -3.76 11.35 -1.38
N LEU A 21 -2.80 10.86 -0.59
CA LEU A 21 -1.53 11.55 -0.35
C LEU A 21 -0.67 11.63 -1.61
N GLN A 22 -0.52 10.54 -2.37
CA GLN A 22 0.21 10.53 -3.64
C GLN A 22 -0.41 11.48 -4.68
N THR A 23 -1.74 11.56 -4.72
CA THR A 23 -2.45 12.49 -5.60
C THR A 23 -2.21 13.94 -5.17
N TYR A 24 -2.30 14.22 -3.87
CA TYR A 24 -1.97 15.53 -3.31
C TYR A 24 -0.54 15.95 -3.64
N GLU A 25 0.45 15.07 -3.48
CA GLU A 25 1.85 15.38 -3.80
C GLU A 25 2.01 15.73 -5.29
N LYS A 26 1.46 14.92 -6.20
CA LYS A 26 1.53 15.18 -7.64
C LYS A 26 0.92 16.52 -8.03
N ILE A 27 -0.26 16.84 -7.49
CA ILE A 27 -0.95 18.11 -7.75
C ILE A 27 -0.19 19.29 -7.12
N SER A 28 0.32 19.11 -5.91
CA SER A 28 1.08 20.16 -5.20
C SER A 28 2.40 20.44 -5.90
N MET A 29 3.06 19.42 -6.43
CA MET A 29 4.28 19.55 -7.23
C MET A 29 4.04 20.25 -8.57
N THR A 30 2.83 20.31 -9.11
CA THR A 30 2.54 21.04 -10.36
C THR A 30 2.00 22.44 -10.09
N LEU A 31 1.12 22.60 -9.09
CA LEU A 31 0.40 23.85 -8.81
C LEU A 31 1.03 24.71 -7.71
N ILE A 32 1.71 24.09 -6.74
CA ILE A 32 2.14 24.70 -5.47
C ILE A 32 3.67 24.72 -5.34
N LYS A 33 4.43 24.67 -6.47
CA LYS A 33 5.91 24.71 -6.52
C LYS A 33 6.59 25.89 -5.76
N ARG A 34 5.81 26.80 -5.18
CA ARG A 34 6.26 28.06 -4.57
C ARG A 34 5.78 28.29 -3.13
N SER A 35 5.06 27.34 -2.50
CA SER A 35 4.75 27.47 -1.08
C SER A 35 5.93 26.95 -0.25
N SER A 36 6.48 27.80 0.61
CA SER A 36 7.47 27.42 1.64
C SER A 36 6.96 26.35 2.62
N HIS A 37 5.66 26.02 2.57
CA HIS A 37 5.02 25.04 3.44
C HIS A 37 4.77 23.69 2.77
N PHE A 38 5.23 23.46 1.53
CA PHE A 38 5.11 22.14 0.90
C PHE A 38 6.05 21.14 1.59
N LEU A 39 5.45 20.09 2.16
CA LEU A 39 6.18 18.98 2.78
C LEU A 39 6.11 17.74 1.87
N PRO A 40 7.24 17.28 1.30
CA PRO A 40 7.28 16.06 0.51
C PRO A 40 6.82 14.83 1.30
N LEU A 41 6.12 13.88 0.66
CA LEU A 41 5.57 12.71 1.36
C LEU A 41 6.65 11.86 2.02
N ASN A 42 7.81 11.73 1.36
CA ASN A 42 8.92 10.93 1.87
C ASN A 42 9.53 11.46 3.18
N GLN A 43 9.16 12.66 3.63
CA GLN A 43 9.62 13.21 4.91
C GLN A 43 8.73 12.81 6.09
N PHE A 44 7.48 12.39 5.86
CA PHE A 44 6.54 12.08 6.95
C PHE A 44 5.76 10.77 6.77
N LEU A 45 5.75 10.19 5.57
CA LEU A 45 5.20 8.86 5.32
C LEU A 45 6.32 7.84 5.15
N PRO A 46 6.14 6.64 5.71
CA PRO A 46 7.02 5.53 5.39
C PRO A 46 6.89 5.18 3.91
N GLN A 47 7.98 4.67 3.35
CA GLN A 47 7.98 4.20 1.97
C GLN A 47 6.92 3.10 1.83
N THR A 48 6.00 3.24 0.87
CA THR A 48 4.81 2.38 0.79
C THR A 48 4.58 1.87 -0.64
N PHE A 49 4.31 0.57 -0.77
CA PHE A 49 3.94 -0.08 -2.02
C PHE A 49 2.63 -0.87 -1.87
N LYS A 50 1.84 -0.97 -2.94
CA LYS A 50 0.61 -1.76 -3.06
C LYS A 50 0.95 -3.14 -3.64
N LEU A 51 0.84 -4.18 -2.83
CA LEU A 51 1.25 -5.53 -3.27
C LEU A 51 0.26 -6.19 -4.23
N ASP A 52 -0.97 -5.72 -4.32
CA ASP A 52 -1.96 -6.23 -5.28
C ASP A 52 -1.72 -5.69 -6.70
N GLU A 53 -1.02 -4.57 -6.81
CA GLU A 53 -0.66 -3.99 -8.10
C GLU A 53 0.63 -4.64 -8.57
N LYS A 54 0.56 -5.45 -9.63
CA LYS A 54 1.70 -6.23 -10.11
C LYS A 54 2.95 -5.36 -10.34
N TYR A 55 2.79 -4.21 -10.97
CA TYR A 55 3.89 -3.28 -11.22
C TYR A 55 4.59 -2.82 -9.94
N ASP A 56 3.80 -2.42 -8.94
CA ASP A 56 4.29 -1.88 -7.67
C ASP A 56 4.92 -3.00 -6.81
N ARG A 57 4.34 -4.20 -6.87
CA ARG A 57 4.87 -5.43 -6.27
C ARG A 57 6.23 -5.81 -6.87
N ASP A 58 6.34 -5.85 -8.20
CA ASP A 58 7.58 -6.20 -8.89
C ASP A 58 8.68 -5.16 -8.60
N TYR A 59 8.31 -3.87 -8.57
CA TYR A 59 9.24 -2.79 -8.18
C TYR A 59 9.76 -2.98 -6.75
N PHE A 60 8.88 -3.26 -5.80
CA PHE A 60 9.25 -3.57 -4.42
C PHE A 60 10.19 -4.78 -4.33
N PHE A 61 9.91 -5.86 -5.07
CA PHE A 61 10.76 -7.05 -5.10
C PHE A 61 12.18 -6.81 -5.61
N ASN A 62 12.35 -5.83 -6.51
CA ASN A 62 13.67 -5.44 -7.01
C ASN A 62 14.37 -4.46 -6.06
N LEU A 63 13.61 -3.64 -5.32
CA LEU A 63 14.15 -2.66 -4.39
C LEU A 63 14.68 -3.29 -3.09
N HIS A 64 13.97 -4.32 -2.59
CA HIS A 64 14.24 -4.97 -1.32
C HIS A 64 15.69 -5.44 -1.19
N GLN A 65 16.35 -5.09 -0.08
CA GLN A 65 17.72 -5.52 0.22
C GLN A 65 17.78 -6.54 1.35
N PRO A 66 18.77 -7.46 1.37
CA PRO A 66 18.98 -8.35 2.50
C PRO A 66 19.15 -7.57 3.81
N GLY A 67 18.42 -7.97 4.85
CA GLY A 67 18.43 -7.29 6.15
C GLY A 67 17.36 -6.19 6.31
N ASP A 68 16.67 -5.81 5.24
CA ASP A 68 15.49 -4.94 5.37
C ASP A 68 14.39 -5.62 6.19
N VAL A 69 13.67 -4.82 6.98
CA VAL A 69 12.47 -5.26 7.68
C VAL A 69 11.30 -4.40 7.20
N TRP A 70 10.33 -5.05 6.59
CA TRP A 70 9.11 -4.40 6.09
C TRP A 70 7.89 -4.91 6.86
N ILE A 71 6.81 -4.13 6.85
CA ILE A 71 5.52 -4.51 7.45
C ILE A 71 4.43 -4.56 6.40
N CYS A 72 3.81 -5.72 6.22
CA CYS A 72 2.67 -5.89 5.33
C CYS A 72 1.37 -5.71 6.13
N LYS A 73 0.46 -4.87 5.62
CA LYS A 73 -0.80 -4.53 6.27
C LYS A 73 -1.97 -4.70 5.31
N PRO A 74 -3.01 -5.48 5.65
CA PRO A 74 -4.24 -5.54 4.88
C PRO A 74 -5.08 -4.27 5.07
N SER A 75 -5.78 -3.88 4.02
CA SER A 75 -6.81 -2.84 4.06
C SER A 75 -8.14 -3.44 4.52
N GLY A 76 -8.90 -2.71 5.33
CA GLY A 76 -10.21 -3.15 5.83
C GLY A 76 -10.17 -4.04 7.09
N LEU A 77 -8.99 -4.34 7.64
CA LEU A 77 -8.85 -4.99 8.96
C LEU A 77 -8.28 -4.01 10.00
N ASN A 78 -8.75 -4.13 11.24
CA ASN A 78 -8.34 -3.34 12.40
C ASN A 78 -7.68 -4.24 13.48
N GLN A 79 -7.25 -3.63 14.59
CA GLN A 79 -6.65 -4.34 15.75
C GLN A 79 -5.39 -5.17 15.41
N GLY A 80 -4.65 -4.78 14.38
CA GLY A 80 -3.45 -5.51 13.94
C GLY A 80 -3.72 -6.83 13.22
N LYS A 81 -4.98 -7.20 12.97
CA LYS A 81 -5.33 -8.48 12.33
C LYS A 81 -4.76 -8.58 10.91
N GLY A 82 -4.07 -9.68 10.64
CA GLY A 82 -3.49 -9.98 9.33
C GLY A 82 -2.26 -9.13 8.95
N ILE A 83 -1.74 -8.33 9.89
CA ILE A 83 -0.43 -7.67 9.78
C ILE A 83 0.68 -8.69 10.02
N TYR A 84 1.76 -8.61 9.24
CA TYR A 84 2.95 -9.42 9.45
C TYR A 84 4.20 -8.66 9.00
N LEU A 85 5.34 -9.03 9.56
CA LEU A 85 6.65 -8.53 9.14
C LEU A 85 7.18 -9.36 7.98
N VAL A 86 7.90 -8.72 7.08
CA VAL A 86 8.60 -9.32 5.94
C VAL A 86 10.09 -9.06 6.16
N ARG A 87 10.82 -10.14 6.44
CA ARG A 87 12.29 -10.15 6.59
C ARG A 87 12.95 -10.97 5.49
N ASP A 88 12.24 -11.99 5.01
CA ASP A 88 12.61 -12.75 3.82
C ASP A 88 11.61 -12.43 2.70
N ILE A 89 12.14 -11.93 1.58
CA ILE A 89 11.36 -11.59 0.41
C ILE A 89 10.87 -12.85 -0.33
N ASN A 90 11.54 -13.99 -0.16
CA ASN A 90 11.20 -15.24 -0.84
C ASN A 90 9.86 -15.80 -0.35
N GLU A 91 9.62 -15.77 0.97
CA GLU A 91 8.33 -16.14 1.57
C GLU A 91 7.18 -15.30 0.98
N LEU A 92 7.43 -14.00 0.79
CA LEU A 92 6.44 -13.11 0.21
C LEU A 92 6.21 -13.39 -1.28
N LYS A 93 7.28 -13.62 -2.05
CA LYS A 93 7.20 -13.97 -3.48
C LYS A 93 6.41 -15.26 -3.68
N GLU A 94 6.67 -16.28 -2.87
CA GLU A 94 5.96 -17.56 -2.94
C GLU A 94 4.46 -17.36 -2.66
N LYS A 95 4.13 -16.61 -1.61
CA LYS A 95 2.74 -16.30 -1.25
C LYS A 95 1.97 -15.63 -2.38
N PHE A 96 2.57 -14.65 -3.06
CA PHE A 96 1.92 -13.99 -4.20
C PHE A 96 1.89 -14.85 -5.46
N SER A 97 2.89 -15.71 -5.68
CA SER A 97 2.85 -16.70 -6.78
C SER A 97 1.71 -17.70 -6.61
N GLN A 98 1.46 -18.15 -5.38
CA GLN A 98 0.33 -19.04 -5.07
C GLN A 98 -1.01 -18.35 -5.35
N ILE A 99 -1.18 -17.09 -4.92
CA ILE A 99 -2.38 -16.27 -5.19
C ILE A 99 -2.60 -16.13 -6.70
N ASP A 100 -1.58 -15.68 -7.44
CA ASP A 100 -1.65 -15.50 -8.90
C ASP A 100 -2.00 -16.83 -9.62
N SER A 101 -1.54 -17.97 -9.08
CA SER A 101 -1.85 -19.29 -9.65
C SER A 101 -3.28 -19.76 -9.37
N LEU A 102 -3.83 -19.40 -8.20
CA LEU A 102 -5.21 -19.71 -7.83
C LEU A 102 -6.19 -18.89 -8.67
N ASP A 103 -5.89 -17.61 -8.90
CA ASP A 103 -6.69 -16.72 -9.77
C ASP A 103 -6.73 -17.22 -11.23
N LYS A 104 -5.65 -17.87 -11.70
CA LYS A 104 -5.63 -18.49 -13.04
C LYS A 104 -6.46 -19.78 -13.12
N LYS A 105 -6.47 -20.59 -12.04
CA LYS A 105 -7.15 -21.90 -12.02
C LYS A 105 -8.64 -21.80 -11.72
N LYS A 106 -9.03 -20.85 -10.87
CA LYS A 106 -10.41 -20.57 -10.50
C LYS A 106 -10.80 -19.31 -11.28
N GLN A 107 -11.74 -19.40 -12.23
CA GLN A 107 -12.44 -18.22 -12.79
C GLN A 107 -13.29 -17.51 -11.70
N ILE A 108 -12.80 -17.41 -10.47
CA ILE A 108 -13.50 -16.86 -9.33
C ILE A 108 -12.89 -15.50 -9.07
N SER A 109 -13.68 -14.47 -9.35
CA SER A 109 -13.43 -13.06 -9.06
C SER A 109 -13.50 -12.78 -7.55
N ILE A 110 -12.71 -13.45 -6.72
CA ILE A 110 -12.50 -12.96 -5.35
C ILE A 110 -11.56 -11.77 -5.51
N LYS A 111 -12.08 -10.54 -5.30
CA LYS A 111 -11.22 -9.35 -5.26
C LYS A 111 -10.13 -9.61 -4.21
N PRO A 112 -8.83 -9.64 -4.59
CA PRO A 112 -7.77 -9.87 -3.64
C PRO A 112 -7.84 -8.81 -2.54
N MET A 113 -7.65 -9.24 -1.30
CA MET A 113 -7.66 -8.34 -0.15
C MET A 113 -6.51 -7.34 -0.30
N LYS A 114 -6.85 -6.07 -0.43
CA LYS A 114 -5.86 -5.05 -0.75
C LYS A 114 -4.80 -4.92 0.35
N ARG A 115 -3.52 -4.99 0.01
CA ARG A 115 -2.38 -4.96 0.93
C ARG A 115 -1.38 -3.88 0.55
N ILE A 116 -0.90 -3.20 1.58
CA ILE A 116 0.29 -2.35 1.48
C ILE A 116 1.47 -2.99 2.18
N ILE A 117 2.68 -2.64 1.76
CA ILE A 117 3.93 -2.94 2.46
C ILE A 117 4.67 -1.63 2.74
N GLN A 118 5.21 -1.49 3.95
CA GLN A 118 5.85 -0.26 4.42
C GLN A 118 7.17 -0.51 5.15
N ARG A 119 8.10 0.44 5.07
CA ARG A 119 9.34 0.50 5.86
C ARG A 119 9.41 1.83 6.59
#